data_AF-A0A166SM32-F1
#
_entry.id   AF-A0A166SM32-F1
#
_cell.length_a   1.000
_cell.length_b   1.000
_cell.length_c   1.000
_cell.angle_alpha   90.00
_cell.angle_beta   90.00
_cell.angle_gamma   90.00
#
_symmetry.space_group_name_H-M   'P 1'
#
loop_
_entity.id
_entity.type
_entity.pdbx_description
1 polymer ?
#
loop_
_entity_poly.entity_id
_entity_poly.type
_entity_poly.pdbx_seq_one_letter_code
_entity_poly.pdbx_strand_id
1 'polypeptide(L)'
;MESFTETLELVRLGNHVRIELEDGEAFEGPASPIDYMPGDRFRLEIEPKHERIRRCEVSAVYVDGSWTPPEVRHYSLGDEDWIVAGEAREMEITR
;
A
#
# COMPACT_ATOMS: atom_id res chain seq x y z
N MET A 1 -11.24 12.94 8.56
CA MET A 1 -10.12 12.33 7.84
C MET A 1 -10.19 10.88 8.24
N GLU A 2 -10.56 10.01 7.30
CA GLU A 2 -10.56 8.56 7.57
C GLU A 2 -9.11 8.14 7.84
N SER A 3 -8.91 7.22 8.77
CA SER A 3 -7.61 6.60 8.99
C SER A 3 -7.24 5.77 7.76
N PHE A 4 -5.93 5.62 7.49
CA PHE A 4 -5.42 4.80 6.38
C PHE A 4 -6.09 3.43 6.29
N THR A 5 -6.33 2.81 7.46
CA THR A 5 -6.96 1.50 7.60
C THR A 5 -8.45 1.49 7.26
N GLU A 6 -9.18 2.57 7.56
CA GLU A 6 -10.58 2.70 7.11
C GLU A 6 -10.64 2.83 5.58
N THR A 7 -9.72 3.58 4.97
CA THR A 7 -9.67 3.71 3.50
C THR A 7 -9.32 2.38 2.82
N LEU A 8 -8.51 1.52 3.44
CA LEU A 8 -8.21 0.18 2.92
C LEU A 8 -9.44 -0.71 2.78
N GLU A 9 -10.39 -0.63 3.71
CA GLU A 9 -11.63 -1.42 3.64
C GLU A 9 -12.48 -1.05 2.41
N LEU A 10 -12.26 0.15 1.86
CA LEU A 10 -12.96 0.66 0.69
C LEU A 10 -12.27 0.29 -0.63
N VAL A 11 -10.99 -0.10 -0.61
CA VAL A 11 -10.25 -0.41 -1.84
C VAL A 11 -10.84 -1.64 -2.53
N ARG A 12 -11.02 -1.52 -3.84
CA ARG A 12 -11.48 -2.59 -4.74
C ARG A 12 -10.45 -2.80 -5.85
N LEU A 13 -10.48 -3.98 -6.45
CA LEU A 13 -9.67 -4.29 -7.63
C LEU A 13 -9.90 -3.24 -8.72
N GLY A 14 -8.81 -2.67 -9.24
CA GLY A 14 -8.82 -1.65 -10.29
C GLY A 14 -9.12 -0.24 -9.82
N ASN A 15 -9.37 0.00 -8.52
CA ASN A 15 -9.36 1.38 -7.99
C ASN A 15 -8.00 2.01 -8.23
N HIS A 16 -7.96 3.29 -8.58
CA HIS A 16 -6.71 4.01 -8.61
C HIS A 16 -6.41 4.48 -7.20
N VAL A 17 -5.20 4.22 -6.72
CA VAL A 17 -4.78 4.59 -5.36
C VAL A 17 -3.49 5.37 -5.42
N ARG A 18 -3.37 6.34 -4.53
CA ARG A 18 -2.15 7.09 -4.26
C ARG A 18 -1.77 6.86 -2.80
N ILE A 19 -0.52 6.51 -2.56
CA ILE A 19 0.04 6.27 -1.23
C ILE A 19 1.23 7.17 -1.05
N GLU A 20 1.21 7.99 0.01
CA GLU A 20 2.30 8.86 0.40
C GLU A 20 3.02 8.27 1.62
N LEU A 21 4.34 8.25 1.57
CA LEU A 21 5.21 7.81 2.66
C LEU A 21 5.50 8.98 3.62
N GLU A 22 6.02 8.66 4.80
CA GLU A 22 6.46 9.66 5.80
C GLU A 22 7.52 10.65 5.28
N ASP A 23 8.36 10.23 4.32
CA ASP A 23 9.38 11.09 3.70
C ASP A 23 8.88 11.95 2.53
N GLY A 24 7.59 11.81 2.17
CA GLY A 24 6.93 12.53 1.08
C GLY A 24 7.07 11.86 -0.30
N GLU A 25 7.73 10.70 -0.42
CA GLU A 25 7.64 9.88 -1.63
C GLU A 25 6.22 9.34 -1.80
N ALA A 26 5.77 9.15 -3.04
CA ALA A 26 4.45 8.60 -3.29
C ALA A 26 4.41 7.59 -4.44
N PHE A 27 3.62 6.54 -4.24
CA PHE A 27 3.31 5.54 -5.26
C PHE A 27 1.85 5.66 -5.68
N GLU A 28 1.63 5.61 -6.98
CA GLU A 28 0.29 5.81 -7.51
C GLU A 28 0.01 4.91 -8.73
N GLY A 29 -1.12 4.22 -8.70
CA GLY A 29 -1.53 3.30 -9.76
C GLY A 29 -2.77 2.49 -9.41
N PRO A 30 -3.20 1.57 -10.29
CA PRO A 30 -4.29 0.65 -10.00
C PRO A 30 -3.94 -0.30 -8.85
N ALA A 31 -4.90 -0.45 -7.94
CA ALA A 31 -4.90 -1.35 -6.81
C ALA A 31 -5.32 -2.77 -7.20
N SER A 32 -4.65 -3.75 -6.62
CA SER A 32 -5.03 -5.16 -6.60
C SER A 32 -4.97 -5.65 -5.15
N PRO A 33 -6.10 -5.69 -4.42
CA PRO A 33 -6.13 -6.26 -3.07
C PRO A 33 -5.67 -7.72 -3.12
N ILE A 34 -4.59 -8.04 -2.41
CA ILE A 34 -4.01 -9.39 -2.38
C ILE A 34 -4.64 -10.20 -1.26
N ASP A 35 -4.67 -9.62 -0.06
CA ASP A 35 -5.14 -10.30 1.15
C ASP A 35 -5.78 -9.27 2.09
N TYR A 36 -6.97 -9.58 2.59
CA TYR A 36 -7.61 -8.79 3.65
C TYR A 36 -8.31 -9.74 4.60
N MET A 37 -7.83 -9.76 5.84
CA MET A 37 -8.47 -10.44 6.95
C MET A 37 -8.77 -9.41 8.04
N PRO A 38 -10.05 -9.03 8.21
CA PRO A 38 -10.47 -8.08 9.23
C PRO A 38 -9.94 -8.48 10.61
N GLY A 39 -9.23 -7.57 11.28
CA GLY A 39 -8.66 -7.81 12.61
C GLY A 39 -7.45 -8.75 12.65
N ASP A 40 -6.80 -9.02 11.51
CA ASP A 40 -5.57 -9.82 11.43
C ASP A 40 -4.51 -9.16 10.54
N ARG A 41 -4.76 -9.02 9.23
CA ARG A 41 -3.78 -8.47 8.29
C ARG A 41 -4.41 -7.91 7.02
N PHE A 42 -3.68 -7.02 6.36
CA PHE A 42 -3.99 -6.64 4.98
C PHE A 42 -2.72 -6.60 4.13
N ARG A 43 -2.90 -6.80 2.82
CA ARG A 43 -1.88 -6.69 1.79
C ARG A 43 -2.52 -6.19 0.50
N LEU A 44 -2.04 -5.06 0.00
CA LEU A 44 -2.50 -4.39 -1.20
C LEU A 44 -1.33 -4.29 -2.19
N GLU A 45 -1.50 -4.77 -3.42
CA GLU A 45 -0.57 -4.46 -4.51
C GLU A 45 -1.03 -3.21 -5.25
N ILE A 46 -0.07 -2.44 -5.73
CA ILE A 46 -0.25 -1.31 -6.64
C ILE A 46 0.68 -1.55 -7.81
N GLU A 47 0.20 -1.32 -9.03
CA GLU A 47 1.03 -1.27 -10.22
C GLU A 47 1.36 0.19 -10.55
N PRO A 48 2.42 0.78 -9.94
CA PRO A 48 2.68 2.20 -10.12
C PRO A 48 3.06 2.52 -11.57
N LYS A 49 2.62 3.67 -12.07
CA LYS A 49 3.09 4.21 -13.34
C LYS A 49 4.47 4.85 -13.17
N HIS A 50 5.47 4.04 -12.83
CA HIS A 50 6.84 4.47 -12.60
C HIS A 50 7.79 3.84 -13.63
N GLU A 51 8.86 4.55 -14.00
CA GLU A 51 9.78 4.07 -15.04
C GLU A 51 10.56 2.82 -14.60
N ARG A 52 10.81 2.68 -13.30
CA ARG A 52 11.66 1.62 -12.74
C ARG A 52 10.90 0.63 -11.86
N ILE A 53 9.87 1.11 -11.17
CA ILE A 53 9.13 0.31 -10.20
C ILE A 53 8.00 -0.39 -10.93
N ARG A 54 7.94 -1.72 -10.80
CA ARG A 54 6.92 -2.54 -11.43
C ARG A 54 5.73 -2.78 -10.53
N ARG A 55 6.00 -2.95 -9.24
CA ARG A 55 5.00 -3.24 -8.23
C ARG A 55 5.36 -2.53 -6.94
N CYS A 56 4.33 -2.07 -6.26
CA CYS A 56 4.41 -1.56 -4.91
C CYS A 56 3.42 -2.39 -4.08
N GLU A 57 3.79 -2.71 -2.86
CA GLU A 57 2.94 -3.42 -1.93
C GLU A 57 2.86 -2.67 -0.63
N VAL A 58 1.64 -2.58 -0.11
CA VAL A 58 1.38 -2.05 1.22
C VAL A 58 0.78 -3.12 2.09
N SER A 59 1.32 -3.26 3.29
CA SER A 59 0.82 -4.24 4.25
C SER A 59 0.85 -3.70 5.67
N ALA A 60 -0.09 -4.15 6.48
CA ALA A 60 0.01 -4.02 7.93
C ALA A 60 -0.69 -5.19 8.61
N VAL A 61 -0.40 -5.36 9.88
CA VAL A 61 -0.97 -6.39 10.74
C VAL A 61 -1.70 -5.76 11.90
N TYR A 62 -2.70 -6.46 12.41
CA TYR A 62 -3.47 -6.05 13.58
C TYR A 62 -2.93 -6.77 14.81
N VAL A 63 -2.33 -6.00 15.72
CA VAL A 63 -1.66 -6.51 16.92
C VAL A 63 -2.15 -5.71 18.12
N ASP A 64 -2.46 -6.42 19.22
CA ASP A 64 -2.88 -5.82 20.50
C ASP A 64 -4.05 -4.82 20.40
N GLY A 65 -5.00 -5.07 19.50
CA GLY A 65 -6.18 -4.22 19.34
C GLY A 65 -5.94 -2.97 18.49
N SER A 66 -4.82 -2.90 17.77
CA SER A 66 -4.50 -1.79 16.86
C SER A 66 -3.80 -2.27 15.59
N TRP A 67 -3.98 -1.55 14.49
CA TRP A 67 -3.18 -1.77 13.29
C TRP A 67 -1.77 -1.20 13.49
N THR A 68 -0.75 -1.93 13.03
CA THR A 68 0.60 -1.37 12.89
C THR A 68 0.62 -0.28 11.82
N PRO A 69 1.62 0.64 11.86
CA PRO A 69 1.88 1.51 10.72
C PRO A 69 2.01 0.67 9.43
N PRO A 70 1.33 1.04 8.34
CA PRO A 70 1.46 0.34 7.07
C PRO A 70 2.88 0.44 6.53
N GLU A 71 3.49 -0.68 6.19
CA GLU A 71 4.79 -0.70 5.51
C GLU A 71 4.57 -0.79 4.01
N VAL A 72 5.34 0.01 3.27
CA VAL A 72 5.41 0.00 1.82
C VAL A 72 6.73 -0.61 1.37
N ARG A 73 6.64 -1.54 0.45
CA ARG A 73 7.79 -2.10 -0.27
C ARG A 73 7.55 -2.09 -1.76
N HIS A 74 8.62 -2.01 -2.54
CA HIS A 74 8.53 -1.99 -3.98
C HIS A 74 9.42 -3.04 -4.62
N TYR A 75 9.09 -3.40 -5.86
CA TYR A 75 9.87 -4.28 -6.69
C TYR A 75 10.15 -3.61 -8.03
N SER A 76 11.43 -3.42 -8.35
CA SER A 76 11.89 -2.76 -9.56
C SER A 76 12.35 -3.76 -10.61
N LEU A 77 12.44 -3.29 -11.87
CA LEU A 77 13.04 -4.10 -12.91
C LEU A 77 14.54 -4.30 -12.63
N GLY A 78 14.93 -5.56 -12.41
CA GLY A 78 16.32 -5.95 -12.16
C GLY A 78 16.65 -6.15 -10.68
N ASP A 79 15.70 -5.91 -9.77
CA ASP A 79 15.86 -6.29 -8.37
C ASP A 79 15.79 -7.81 -8.22
N GLU A 80 16.57 -8.36 -7.29
CA GLU A 80 16.52 -9.79 -6.94
C GLU A 80 15.39 -10.11 -5.95
N ASP A 81 14.94 -9.11 -5.19
CA ASP A 81 13.87 -9.21 -4.18
C ASP A 81 13.20 -7.84 -3.96
N TRP A 82 12.16 -7.81 -3.13
CA TRP A 82 11.48 -6.59 -2.69
C TRP A 82 12.37 -5.71 -1.81
N ILE A 83 12.22 -4.40 -1.97
CA ILE A 83 12.92 -3.38 -1.19
C ILE A 83 11.89 -2.60 -0.35
N VAL A 84 12.14 -2.47 0.95
CA VAL A 84 11.30 -1.65 1.83
C VAL A 84 11.52 -0.17 1.49
N ALA A 85 10.43 0.50 1.15
CA ALA A 85 10.41 1.92 0.82
C ALA A 85 10.23 2.79 2.08
N GLY A 86 9.36 2.35 3.00
CA GLY A 86 9.10 3.05 4.26
C GLY A 86 7.69 2.86 4.78
N GLU A 87 7.33 3.62 5.81
CA GLU A 87 5.97 3.62 6.37
C GLU A 87 5.05 4.54 5.55
N ALA A 88 3.83 4.06 5.28
CA ALA A 88 2.80 4.84 4.63
C ALA A 88 2.16 5.79 5.63
N ARG A 89 2.04 7.04 5.24
CA ARG A 89 1.42 8.10 6.01
C ARG A 89 -0.03 8.32 5.63
N GLU A 90 -0.31 8.34 4.33
CA GLU A 90 -1.63 8.67 3.78
C GLU A 90 -1.95 7.80 2.56
N MET A 91 -3.23 7.47 2.39
CA MET A 91 -3.74 6.80 1.20
C MET A 91 -5.03 7.45 0.73
N GLU A 92 -5.11 7.65 -0.58
CA GLU A 92 -6.29 8.18 -1.26
C GLU A 92 -6.74 7.22 -2.36
N ILE A 93 -8.05 7.01 -2.47
CA ILE A 93 -8.66 6.35 -3.62
C ILE A 93 -9.04 7.43 -4.64
N THR A 94 -8.33 7.48 -5.76
CA THR A 94 -8.61 8.39 -6.88
C THR A 94 -9.55 7.72 -7.89
N ARG A 95 -10.48 8.51 -8.45
CA ARG A 95 -11.52 8.03 -9.40
C ARG A 95 -11.02 7.92 -10.83
#